data_AF-A0A1K1T918-F1
#
_entry.id   AF-A0A1K1T918-F1
#
_cell.length_a   1.000
_cell.length_b   1.000
_cell.length_c   1.000
_cell.angle_alpha   90.00
_cell.angle_beta   90.00
_cell.angle_gamma   90.00
#
_symmetry.space_group_name_H-M   'P 1'
#
loop_
_entity.id
_entity.type
_entity.pdbx_description
1 polymer ?
#
loop_
_entity_poly.entity_id
_entity_poly.type
_entity_poly.pdbx_seq_one_letter_code
_entity_poly.pdbx_strand_id
1 'polypeptide(L)'
;MSAISPLMKRSLVDQALEQLRRRISDGVWGVGQRLPTEPELVAELGISRNTVREAMRVLAFSGLIEIRQGDGSYVRAVVDPLDTLKVLSRCSLEQARETRHILEVEAIGLAALRRTDEDLLALRRALQGSGEHYHGDLEQYIACDLEGVLKFV
;
A
#
# COMPACT_ATOMS: atom_id res chain seq x y z
N MET A 1 16.84 -35.04 20.79
CA MET A 1 15.44 -34.77 21.20
C MET A 1 14.80 -33.98 20.07
N SER A 2 13.85 -34.58 19.35
CA SER A 2 13.29 -34.01 18.12
C SER A 2 12.32 -32.88 18.46
N ALA A 3 12.62 -31.66 18.00
CA ALA A 3 11.73 -30.52 18.16
C ALA A 3 10.59 -30.64 17.14
N ILE A 4 9.40 -30.97 17.61
CA ILE A 4 8.19 -30.92 16.79
C ILE A 4 7.79 -29.45 16.66
N SER A 5 7.94 -28.87 15.47
CA SER A 5 7.36 -27.57 15.16
C SER A 5 5.83 -27.69 15.05
N PRO A 6 5.05 -26.83 15.72
CA PRO A 6 3.60 -26.92 15.66
C PRO A 6 3.09 -26.64 14.24
N LEU A 7 2.21 -27.52 13.76
CA LEU A 7 1.49 -27.33 12.50
C LEU A 7 0.50 -26.17 12.67
N MET A 8 0.75 -25.04 12.00
CA MET A 8 -0.21 -23.93 11.92
C MET A 8 -1.37 -24.34 11.00
N LYS A 9 -2.49 -24.79 11.57
CA LYS A 9 -3.77 -24.73 10.85
C LYS A 9 -4.02 -23.27 10.49
N ARG A 10 -4.20 -22.94 9.21
CA ARG A 10 -4.62 -21.59 8.78
C ARG A 10 -5.87 -21.21 9.57
N SER A 11 -5.81 -20.13 10.34
CA SER A 11 -6.95 -19.72 11.14
C SER A 11 -8.11 -19.32 10.21
N LEU A 12 -9.35 -19.49 10.66
CA LEU A 12 -10.50 -18.99 9.90
C LEU A 12 -10.45 -17.48 9.70
N VAL A 13 -9.74 -16.75 10.57
CA VAL A 13 -9.45 -15.32 10.42
C VAL A 13 -8.56 -15.09 9.20
N ASP A 14 -7.46 -15.83 9.04
CA ASP A 14 -6.55 -15.69 7.89
C ASP A 14 -7.26 -16.01 6.57
N GLN A 15 -8.12 -17.03 6.56
CA GLN A 15 -8.90 -17.40 5.38
C GLN A 15 -9.93 -16.33 5.02
N ALA A 16 -10.63 -15.76 6.03
CA ALA A 16 -11.55 -14.66 5.82
C ALA A 16 -10.82 -13.41 5.30
N LEU A 17 -9.66 -13.08 5.86
CA LEU A 17 -8.82 -11.98 5.39
C LEU A 17 -8.41 -12.15 3.93
N GLU A 18 -7.93 -13.33 3.56
CA GLU A 18 -7.50 -13.60 2.19
C GLU A 18 -8.66 -13.47 1.19
N GLN A 19 -9.85 -13.98 1.53
CA GLN A 19 -11.04 -13.84 0.68
C GLN A 19 -11.51 -12.40 0.56
N LEU A 20 -11.61 -11.67 1.67
CA LEU A 20 -12.05 -10.27 1.67
C LEU A 20 -11.08 -9.38 0.90
N ARG A 21 -9.76 -9.58 1.07
CA ARG A 21 -8.72 -8.88 0.30
C ARG A 21 -8.86 -9.12 -1.19
N ARG A 22 -9.06 -10.37 -1.61
CA ARG A 22 -9.25 -10.70 -3.03
C ARG A 22 -10.46 -10.00 -3.62
N ARG A 23 -11.60 -9.98 -2.92
CA ARG A 23 -12.78 -9.27 -3.40
C ARG A 23 -12.55 -7.76 -3.56
N ILE A 24 -11.78 -7.15 -2.67
CA ILE A 24 -11.39 -5.75 -2.79
C ILE A 24 -10.44 -5.56 -3.99
N SER A 25 -9.42 -6.39 -4.15
CA SER A 25 -8.47 -6.28 -5.27
C SER A 25 -9.08 -6.56 -6.63
N ASP A 26 -10.06 -7.47 -6.68
CA ASP A 26 -10.81 -7.85 -7.89
C ASP A 26 -11.88 -6.80 -8.25
N GLY A 27 -12.05 -5.76 -7.41
CA GLY A 27 -12.98 -4.66 -7.67
C GLY A 27 -14.45 -4.99 -7.40
N VAL A 28 -14.75 -6.07 -6.66
CA VAL A 28 -16.12 -6.36 -6.20
C VAL A 28 -16.67 -5.22 -5.36
N TRP A 29 -15.79 -4.58 -4.58
CA TRP A 29 -16.06 -3.33 -3.88
C TRP A 29 -15.01 -2.29 -4.26
N GLY A 30 -15.45 -1.20 -4.90
CA GLY A 30 -14.57 -0.10 -5.27
C GLY A 30 -14.18 0.78 -4.09
N VAL A 31 -13.12 1.58 -4.24
CA VAL A 31 -12.72 2.59 -3.25
C VAL A 31 -13.89 3.55 -2.96
N GLY A 32 -14.16 3.80 -1.68
CA GLY A 32 -15.28 4.59 -1.20
C GLY A 32 -16.60 3.83 -1.11
N GLN A 33 -16.69 2.61 -1.64
CA GLN A 33 -17.89 1.78 -1.54
C GLN A 33 -18.02 1.18 -0.14
N ARG A 34 -19.27 1.11 0.32
CA ARG A 34 -19.65 0.46 1.57
C ARG A 34 -19.56 -1.07 1.45
N LEU A 35 -18.89 -1.71 2.39
CA LEU A 35 -18.85 -3.17 2.51
C LEU A 35 -20.17 -3.71 3.10
N PRO A 36 -20.48 -5.00 2.87
CA PRO A 36 -21.54 -5.67 3.61
C PRO A 36 -21.31 -5.57 5.12
N THR A 37 -22.41 -5.52 5.86
CA THR A 37 -22.42 -5.47 7.33
C THR A 37 -21.87 -6.77 7.92
N GLU A 38 -21.41 -6.74 9.19
CA GLU A 38 -20.90 -7.94 9.85
C GLU A 38 -21.89 -9.14 9.81
N PRO A 39 -23.22 -8.96 10.02
CA PRO A 39 -24.17 -10.06 9.88
C PRO A 39 -24.26 -10.63 8.46
N GLU A 40 -24.18 -9.79 7.42
CA GLU A 40 -24.19 -10.23 6.02
C GLU A 40 -22.91 -11.02 5.70
N LEU A 41 -21.75 -10.53 6.15
CA LEU A 41 -20.48 -11.24 6.01
C LEU A 41 -20.46 -12.56 6.78
N VAL A 42 -21.09 -12.63 7.95
CA VAL A 42 -21.27 -13.90 8.69
C VAL A 42 -22.07 -14.90 7.87
N ALA A 43 -23.18 -14.46 7.26
CA ALA A 43 -24.02 -15.32 6.44
C ALA A 43 -23.29 -15.78 5.16
N GLU A 44 -22.53 -14.89 4.52
CA GLU A 44 -21.82 -15.18 3.28
C GLU A 44 -20.58 -16.08 3.50
N LEU A 45 -19.80 -15.81 4.55
CA LEU A 45 -18.57 -16.56 4.83
C LEU A 45 -18.83 -17.84 5.66
N GLY A 46 -19.99 -17.97 6.29
CA GLY A 46 -20.35 -19.13 7.11
C GLY A 46 -19.49 -19.29 8.37
N ILE A 47 -18.92 -18.21 8.90
CA ILE A 47 -18.04 -18.21 10.08
C ILE A 47 -18.62 -17.41 11.23
N SER A 48 -18.05 -17.57 12.43
CA SER A 48 -18.53 -16.89 13.63
C SER A 48 -18.41 -15.36 13.53
N ARG A 49 -19.33 -14.63 14.19
CA ARG A 49 -19.29 -13.17 14.28
C ARG A 49 -17.95 -12.65 14.82
N ASN A 50 -17.38 -13.30 15.82
CA ASN A 50 -16.08 -12.89 16.36
C ASN A 50 -14.95 -13.00 15.33
N THR A 51 -14.98 -14.04 14.49
CA THR A 51 -14.00 -14.23 13.41
C THR A 51 -14.13 -13.14 12.34
N VAL A 52 -15.37 -12.80 11.93
CA VAL A 52 -15.62 -11.68 10.99
C VAL A 52 -15.14 -10.36 11.57
N ARG A 53 -15.47 -10.07 12.83
CA ARG A 53 -15.04 -8.84 13.52
C ARG A 53 -13.52 -8.71 13.57
N GLU A 54 -12.83 -9.80 13.82
CA GLU A 54 -11.36 -9.79 13.85
C GLU A 54 -10.76 -9.55 12.47
N ALA A 55 -11.27 -10.23 11.43
CA ALA A 55 -10.85 -9.98 10.07
C ALA A 55 -11.08 -8.51 9.66
N MET A 56 -12.24 -7.94 9.96
CA MET A 56 -12.56 -6.54 9.67
C MET A 56 -11.62 -5.57 10.41
N ARG A 57 -11.29 -5.84 11.67
CA ARG A 57 -10.30 -5.02 12.41
C ARG A 57 -8.92 -5.08 11.78
N VAL A 58 -8.47 -6.25 11.35
CA VAL A 58 -7.15 -6.40 10.71
C VAL A 58 -7.12 -5.69 9.34
N LEU A 59 -8.20 -5.74 8.55
CA LEU A 59 -8.31 -4.95 7.30
C LEU A 59 -8.31 -3.44 7.56
N ALA A 60 -8.96 -3.00 8.63
CA ALA A 60 -8.95 -1.58 9.02
C ALA A 60 -7.55 -1.15 9.48
N PHE A 61 -6.88 -2.00 10.25
CA PHE A 61 -5.51 -1.76 10.71
C PHE A 61 -4.52 -1.71 9.54
N SER A 62 -4.67 -2.57 8.53
CA SER A 62 -3.82 -2.50 7.33
C SER A 62 -4.15 -1.30 6.43
N GLY A 63 -5.28 -0.63 6.64
CA GLY A 63 -5.69 0.54 5.88
C GLY A 63 -6.42 0.22 4.58
N LEU A 64 -6.78 -1.04 4.33
CA LEU A 64 -7.63 -1.43 3.21
C LEU A 64 -9.07 -0.92 3.34
N ILE A 65 -9.57 -0.82 4.58
CA ILE A 65 -10.90 -0.30 4.86
C ILE A 65 -10.86 0.77 5.95
N GLU A 66 -11.93 1.55 6.04
CA GLU A 66 -12.22 2.47 7.12
C GLU A 66 -13.50 2.02 7.83
N ILE A 67 -13.48 1.93 9.16
CA ILE A 67 -14.67 1.66 9.97
C ILE A 67 -15.19 2.99 10.53
N ARG A 68 -16.39 3.39 10.13
CA ARG A 68 -17.09 4.56 10.63
C ARG A 68 -18.14 4.13 11.64
N GLN A 69 -17.94 4.49 12.90
CA GLN A 69 -18.78 4.03 14.01
C GLN A 69 -20.26 4.42 13.78
N GLY A 70 -21.15 3.44 13.84
CA GLY A 70 -22.60 3.63 13.65
C GLY A 70 -23.03 3.84 12.20
N ASP A 71 -22.10 4.16 11.31
CA ASP A 71 -22.37 4.30 9.88
C ASP A 71 -22.10 2.98 9.16
N GLY A 72 -20.85 2.51 9.07
CA GLY A 72 -20.51 1.28 8.34
C GLY A 72 -19.02 1.13 8.06
N SER A 73 -18.65 0.20 7.19
CA SER A 73 -17.26 0.01 6.74
C SER A 73 -17.14 0.32 5.26
N TYR A 74 -16.05 0.99 4.86
CA TYR A 74 -15.84 1.47 3.49
C TYR A 74 -14.46 1.09 2.99
N VAL A 75 -14.33 0.76 1.69
CA VAL A 75 -13.03 0.50 1.08
C VAL A 75 -12.22 1.79 1.00
N ARG A 76 -10.97 1.74 1.45
CA ARG A 76 -10.03 2.86 1.41
C ARG A 76 -8.94 2.67 0.36
N ALA A 77 -8.49 1.44 0.16
CA ALA A 77 -7.45 1.09 -0.80
C ALA A 77 -7.70 -0.29 -1.41
N VAL A 78 -7.16 -0.52 -2.62
CA VAL A 78 -7.25 -1.82 -3.33
C VAL A 78 -6.00 -2.68 -3.18
N VAL A 79 -4.88 -2.06 -2.80
CA VAL A 79 -3.62 -2.73 -2.49
C VAL A 79 -3.40 -2.63 -0.99
N ASP A 80 -3.08 -3.75 -0.34
CA ASP A 80 -2.75 -3.75 1.09
C ASP A 80 -1.37 -3.11 1.31
N PRO A 81 -1.30 -1.94 1.97
CA PRO A 81 -0.04 -1.27 2.25
C PRO A 81 0.91 -2.11 3.11
N LEU A 82 0.38 -2.91 4.04
CA LEU A 82 1.18 -3.75 4.92
C LEU A 82 1.76 -4.94 4.16
N ASP A 83 1.04 -5.53 3.22
CA ASP A 83 1.61 -6.58 2.36
C ASP A 83 2.65 -6.00 1.40
N THR A 84 2.44 -4.79 0.88
CA THR A 84 3.45 -4.06 0.10
C THR A 84 4.72 -3.84 0.93
N LEU A 85 4.59 -3.38 2.17
CA LEU A 85 5.70 -3.21 3.11
C LEU A 85 6.41 -4.53 3.43
N LYS A 86 5.69 -5.65 3.55
CA LYS A 86 6.28 -6.99 3.77
C LYS A 86 7.07 -7.49 2.55
N VAL A 87 6.61 -7.20 1.35
CA VAL A 87 7.35 -7.52 0.12
C VAL A 87 8.61 -6.67 0.07
N LEU A 88 8.48 -5.37 0.34
CA LEU A 88 9.62 -4.44 0.37
C LEU A 88 10.63 -4.76 1.48
N SER A 89 10.19 -5.20 2.66
CA SER A 89 11.10 -5.54 3.76
C SER A 89 11.92 -6.81 3.51
N ARG A 90 11.47 -7.66 2.58
CA ARG A 90 12.21 -8.83 2.09
C ARG A 90 13.08 -8.53 0.87
N CYS A 91 12.88 -7.37 0.25
CA CYS A 91 13.67 -6.90 -0.87
C CYS A 91 15.00 -6.36 -0.33
N SER A 92 16.12 -6.80 -0.90
CA SER A 92 17.39 -6.17 -0.57
C SER A 92 17.42 -4.75 -1.12
N LEU A 93 18.21 -3.86 -0.51
CA LEU A 93 18.41 -2.52 -1.02
C LEU A 93 18.93 -2.53 -2.47
N GLU A 94 19.74 -3.53 -2.83
CA GLU A 94 20.23 -3.71 -4.19
C GLU A 94 19.11 -4.09 -5.17
N GLN A 95 18.25 -5.04 -4.82
CA GLN A 95 17.10 -5.43 -5.65
C GLN A 95 16.12 -4.27 -5.85
N ALA A 96 15.89 -3.48 -4.80
CA ALA A 96 15.05 -2.29 -4.88
C ALA A 96 15.65 -1.23 -5.82
N ARG A 97 16.98 -1.01 -5.72
CA ARG A 97 17.71 -0.08 -6.60
C ARG A 97 17.74 -0.55 -8.05
N GLU A 98 17.99 -1.84 -8.29
CA GLU A 98 18.01 -2.43 -9.63
C GLU A 98 16.65 -2.30 -10.32
N THR A 99 15.57 -2.65 -9.60
CA THR A 99 14.20 -2.51 -10.11
C THR A 99 13.88 -1.07 -10.45
N ARG A 100 14.23 -0.13 -9.55
CA ARG A 100 14.04 1.30 -9.77
C ARG A 100 14.81 1.77 -11.01
N HIS A 101 16.08 1.40 -11.14
CA HIS A 101 16.91 1.78 -12.28
C HIS A 101 16.29 1.36 -13.61
N ILE A 102 15.77 0.13 -13.69
CA ILE A 102 15.11 -0.39 -14.91
C ILE A 102 13.88 0.45 -15.27
N LEU A 103 13.04 0.81 -14.29
CA LEU A 103 11.82 1.59 -14.53
C LEU A 103 12.13 3.06 -14.84
N GLU A 104 13.07 3.66 -14.12
CA GLU A 104 13.38 5.09 -14.21
C GLU A 104 14.04 5.46 -15.54
N VAL A 105 14.90 4.61 -16.12
CA VAL A 105 15.58 4.96 -17.38
C VAL A 105 14.57 5.24 -18.50
N GLU A 106 13.58 4.38 -18.68
CA GLU A 106 12.53 4.57 -19.69
C GLU A 106 11.58 5.72 -19.32
N ALA A 107 11.19 5.81 -18.03
CA ALA A 107 10.30 6.88 -17.57
C ALA A 107 10.93 8.27 -17.78
N ILE A 108 12.22 8.44 -17.43
CA ILE A 108 12.98 9.67 -17.65
C ILE A 108 13.12 9.95 -19.14
N GLY A 109 13.38 8.95 -19.97
CA GLY A 109 13.44 9.10 -21.43
C GLY A 109 12.13 9.65 -22.00
N LEU A 110 10.99 9.07 -21.60
CA LEU A 110 9.67 9.53 -22.00
C LEU A 110 9.34 10.92 -21.45
N ALA A 111 9.68 11.21 -20.20
CA ALA A 111 9.49 12.53 -19.58
C ALA A 111 10.30 13.61 -20.31
N ALA A 112 11.55 13.32 -20.66
CA ALA A 112 12.41 14.25 -21.40
C ALA A 112 11.84 14.57 -22.80
N LEU A 113 11.23 13.59 -23.47
CA LEU A 113 10.59 13.78 -24.78
C LEU A 113 9.27 14.54 -24.70
N ARG A 114 8.52 14.37 -23.60
CA ARG A 114 7.16 14.92 -23.44
C ARG A 114 7.09 16.19 -22.62
N ARG A 115 8.20 16.63 -22.01
CA ARG A 115 8.19 17.75 -21.07
C ARG A 115 7.63 19.02 -21.70
N THR A 116 6.94 19.78 -20.86
CA THR A 116 6.58 21.17 -21.10
C THR A 116 7.60 22.10 -20.44
N ASP A 117 7.46 23.41 -20.68
CA ASP A 117 8.25 24.41 -19.97
C ASP A 117 7.86 24.50 -18.48
N GLU A 118 6.59 24.22 -18.16
CA GLU A 118 6.13 24.14 -16.77
C GLU A 118 6.82 22.99 -16.01
N ASP A 119 6.97 21.83 -16.66
CA ASP A 119 7.69 20.69 -16.08
C ASP A 119 9.15 21.04 -15.79
N LEU A 120 9.81 21.75 -16.71
CA LEU A 120 11.19 22.20 -16.49
C LEU A 120 11.30 23.18 -15.31
N LEU A 121 10.35 24.12 -15.19
CA LEU A 121 10.29 25.05 -14.06
C LEU A 121 10.02 24.34 -12.74
N ALA A 122 9.17 23.32 -12.75
CA ALA A 122 8.89 22.49 -11.58
C ALA A 122 10.13 21.66 -11.18
N LEU A 123 10.84 21.07 -12.14
CA LEU A 123 12.06 20.30 -11.90
C LEU A 123 13.19 21.16 -11.32
N ARG A 124 13.37 22.39 -11.85
CA ARG A 124 14.33 23.35 -11.31
C ARG A 124 14.00 23.75 -9.87
N ARG A 125 12.71 24.00 -9.56
CA ARG A 125 12.27 24.32 -8.20
C ARG A 125 12.53 23.17 -7.23
N ALA A 126 12.24 21.92 -7.65
CA ALA A 126 12.52 20.75 -6.84
C ALA A 126 14.02 20.60 -6.55
N LEU A 127 14.87 20.71 -7.58
CA LEU A 127 16.34 20.64 -7.42
C LEU A 127 16.89 21.75 -6.52
N GLN A 128 16.36 22.96 -6.62
CA GLN A 128 16.76 24.06 -5.76
C GLN A 128 16.37 23.79 -4.30
N GLY A 129 15.13 23.36 -4.04
CA GLY A 129 14.66 23.01 -2.69
C GLY A 129 15.50 21.90 -2.06
N SER A 130 15.77 20.82 -2.80
CA SER A 130 16.67 19.77 -2.31
C SER A 130 18.10 20.28 -2.09
N GLY A 131 18.59 21.17 -2.96
CA GLY A 131 19.92 21.79 -2.82
C GLY A 131 20.06 22.65 -1.55
N GLU A 132 19.01 23.35 -1.12
CA GLU A 132 19.01 24.16 0.11
C GLU A 132 19.16 23.31 1.38
N HIS A 133 18.73 22.04 1.34
CA HIS A 133 18.86 21.08 2.44
C HIS A 133 20.06 20.13 2.28
N TYR A 134 20.84 20.26 1.20
CA TYR A 134 22.00 19.41 0.95
C TYR A 134 23.08 19.64 2.01
N HIS A 135 23.48 18.57 2.72
CA HIS A 135 24.33 18.60 3.94
C HIS A 135 23.69 19.23 5.20
N GLY A 136 22.42 19.60 5.15
CA GLY A 136 21.66 20.10 6.30
C GLY A 136 20.81 19.00 6.95
N ASP A 137 19.50 19.23 6.98
CA ASP A 137 18.52 18.28 7.50
C ASP A 137 18.30 17.13 6.49
N LEU A 138 18.72 15.93 6.88
CA LEU A 138 18.59 14.72 6.06
C LEU A 138 17.11 14.33 5.84
N GLU A 139 16.24 14.47 6.84
CA GLU A 139 14.82 14.13 6.68
C GLU A 139 14.17 15.07 5.67
N GLN A 140 14.51 16.36 5.74
CA GLN A 140 13.96 17.36 4.86
C GLN A 140 14.51 17.25 3.43
N TYR A 141 15.81 16.91 3.29
CA TYR A 141 16.41 16.56 2.00
C TYR A 141 15.69 15.37 1.34
N ILE A 142 15.46 14.29 2.09
CA ILE A 142 14.76 13.09 1.59
C ILE A 142 13.31 13.43 1.20
N ALA A 143 12.60 14.24 2.00
CA ALA A 143 11.24 14.65 1.69
C ALA A 143 11.17 15.44 0.37
N CYS A 144 12.05 16.43 0.19
CA CYS A 144 12.13 17.21 -1.04
C CYS A 144 12.53 16.36 -2.26
N ASP A 145 13.45 15.41 -2.08
CA ASP A 145 13.88 14.49 -3.13
C ASP A 145 12.74 13.55 -3.57
N LEU A 146 12.01 12.96 -2.62
CA LEU A 146 10.89 12.07 -2.91
C LEU A 146 9.74 12.79 -3.63
N GLU A 147 9.41 14.02 -3.23
CA GLU A 147 8.41 14.84 -3.94
C GLU A 147 8.85 15.22 -5.36
N GLY A 148 10.15 15.47 -5.56
CA GLY A 148 10.74 15.77 -6.85
C GLY A 148 10.69 14.56 -7.79
N VAL A 149 11.23 13.42 -7.35
CA VAL A 149 11.36 12.22 -8.18
C VAL A 149 10.00 11.63 -8.58
N LEU A 150 9.03 11.56 -7.66
CA LEU A 150 7.69 11.01 -7.93
C LEU A 150 6.84 11.86 -8.88
N LYS A 151 7.23 13.11 -9.14
CA LYS A 151 6.47 14.00 -10.02
C LYS A 151 6.87 13.87 -11.49
N PHE A 152 8.03 13.28 -11.78
CA PHE A 152 8.59 13.17 -13.12
C PHE A 152 8.83 11.73 -13.60
N VAL A 153 8.53 10.74 -12.74
CA VAL A 153 8.50 9.29 -13.03
C VAL A 153 7.08 8.80 -12.84
#